data_AF-A0A4Q5S0P8-F1
#
_entry.id   AF-A0A4Q5S0P8-F1
#
_cell.length_a   1.000
_cell.length_b   1.000
_cell.length_c   1.000
_cell.angle_alpha   90.00
_cell.angle_beta   90.00
_cell.angle_gamma   90.00
#
_symmetry.space_group_name_H-M   'P 1'
#
loop_
_entity.id
_entity.type
_entity.pdbx_description
1 polymer ?
#
loop_
_entity_poly.entity_id
_entity_poly.type
_entity_poly.pdbx_seq_one_letter_code
_entity_poly.pdbx_strand_id
1 'polypeptide(L)'
;MSLPTASVTLAELAPLHPCTVSAIDWHKLAASESRRLREFGLDEGVEVELLQPSGWLGGPMSLRIGRMTVVLRKHIGDAIHVTQAG
;
A
#
# COMPACT_ATOMS: atom_id res chain seq x y z
N MET A 1 -16.07 -13.83 -16.52
CA MET A 1 -16.82 -13.11 -15.47
C MET A 1 -15.84 -12.94 -14.31
N SER A 2 -15.08 -11.85 -14.27
CA SER A 2 -14.16 -11.60 -13.14
C SER A 2 -14.99 -11.25 -11.92
N LEU A 3 -14.76 -11.96 -10.82
CA LEU A 3 -15.28 -11.57 -9.51
C LEU A 3 -14.86 -10.13 -9.21
N PRO A 4 -15.68 -9.32 -8.54
CA PRO A 4 -15.22 -8.02 -8.07
C PRO A 4 -14.04 -8.25 -7.13
N THR A 5 -12.84 -7.86 -7.55
CA THR A 5 -11.69 -7.88 -6.66
C THR A 5 -11.98 -6.86 -5.56
N ALA A 6 -12.28 -7.35 -4.35
CA ALA A 6 -12.54 -6.49 -3.22
C ALA A 6 -11.30 -5.59 -2.99
N SER A 7 -11.51 -4.29 -3.03
CA SER A 7 -10.48 -3.32 -2.69
C SER A 7 -10.37 -3.24 -1.17
N VAL A 8 -9.16 -3.39 -0.65
CA VAL A 8 -8.84 -3.28 0.78
C VAL A 8 -7.73 -2.28 1.00
N THR A 9 -7.55 -1.79 2.22
CA THR A 9 -6.39 -0.94 2.52
C THR A 9 -5.12 -1.78 2.66
N LEU A 10 -3.97 -1.20 2.33
CA LEU A 10 -2.68 -1.87 2.48
C LEU A 10 -2.43 -2.31 3.94
N ALA A 11 -2.97 -1.57 4.89
CA ALA A 11 -2.79 -1.85 6.32
C ALA A 11 -3.61 -3.04 6.85
N GLU A 12 -4.59 -3.52 6.06
CA GLU A 12 -5.43 -4.69 6.38
C GLU A 12 -5.04 -5.93 5.54
N LEU A 13 -4.07 -5.77 4.63
CA LEU A 13 -3.67 -6.82 3.70
C LEU A 13 -2.87 -7.93 4.41
N ALA A 14 -3.09 -9.18 4.00
CA ALA A 14 -2.20 -10.28 4.34
C ALA A 14 -0.84 -10.11 3.62
N PRO A 15 0.30 -10.33 4.29
CA PRO A 15 1.61 -10.12 3.68
C PRO A 15 1.94 -11.19 2.63
N LEU A 16 3.00 -10.96 1.85
CA LEU A 16 3.61 -11.89 0.88
C LEU A 16 2.71 -12.25 -0.31
N HIS A 17 1.86 -11.32 -0.72
CA HIS A 17 1.03 -11.46 -1.91
C HIS A 17 1.13 -10.18 -2.76
N PRO A 18 1.50 -10.29 -4.05
CA PRO A 18 1.44 -9.15 -4.97
C PRO A 18 0.01 -8.63 -5.10
N CYS A 19 -0.11 -7.30 -5.14
CA CYS A 19 -1.37 -6.60 -5.34
C CYS A 19 -1.12 -5.33 -6.15
N THR A 20 -2.19 -4.77 -6.72
CA THR A 20 -2.12 -3.55 -7.50
C THR A 20 -2.76 -2.42 -6.71
N VAL A 21 -2.10 -1.26 -6.64
CA VAL A 21 -2.69 -0.04 -6.06
C VAL A 21 -3.90 0.36 -6.89
N SER A 22 -5.08 0.38 -6.28
CA SER A 22 -6.34 0.74 -6.92
C SER A 22 -6.69 2.22 -6.72
N ALA A 23 -6.29 2.81 -5.60
CA ALA A 23 -6.47 4.23 -5.29
C ALA A 23 -5.53 4.66 -4.17
N ILE A 24 -5.23 5.96 -4.09
CA ILE A 24 -4.57 6.55 -2.92
C ILE A 24 -5.37 7.77 -2.47
N ASP A 25 -5.76 7.80 -1.19
CA ASP A 25 -6.45 8.92 -0.55
C ASP A 25 -5.46 10.07 -0.26
N TRP A 26 -4.96 10.72 -1.31
CA TRP A 26 -3.92 11.75 -1.21
C TRP A 26 -4.26 12.88 -0.24
N HIS A 27 -5.54 13.21 -0.09
CA HIS A 27 -6.05 14.24 0.83
C HIS A 27 -5.88 13.90 2.32
N LYS A 28 -5.65 12.62 2.67
CA LYS A 28 -5.39 12.16 4.04
C LYS A 28 -3.91 12.22 4.42
N LEU A 29 -3.03 12.53 3.47
CA LEU A 29 -1.58 12.53 3.66
C LEU A 29 -1.05 13.96 3.74
N ALA A 30 0.00 14.16 4.53
CA ALA A 30 0.73 15.41 4.51
C ALA A 30 1.42 15.60 3.14
N ALA A 31 1.56 16.84 2.68
CA ALA A 31 2.17 17.13 1.37
C ALA A 31 3.56 16.50 1.17
N SER A 32 4.36 16.42 2.24
CA SER A 32 5.68 15.76 2.21
C SER A 32 5.59 14.24 2.08
N GLU A 33 4.55 13.61 2.64
CA GLU A 33 4.29 12.18 2.50
C GLU A 33 3.83 11.86 1.08
N SER A 34 2.84 12.62 0.57
CA SER A 34 2.36 12.46 -0.80
C SER A 34 3.49 12.60 -1.83
N ARG A 35 4.37 13.60 -1.63
CA ARG A 35 5.54 13.81 -2.48
C ARG A 35 6.49 12.61 -2.45
N ARG A 36 6.87 12.11 -1.26
CA ARG A 36 7.78 10.97 -1.13
C ARG A 36 7.24 9.70 -1.79
N LEU A 37 5.94 9.42 -1.63
CA LEU A 37 5.32 8.26 -2.29
C LEU A 37 5.45 8.34 -3.81
N ARG A 38 5.20 9.52 -4.39
CA ARG A 38 5.39 9.76 -5.84
C ARG A 38 6.86 9.65 -6.26
N GLU A 39 7.79 10.13 -5.45
CA GLU A 39 9.23 9.97 -5.68
C GLU A 39 9.67 8.49 -5.67
N PHE A 40 9.00 7.64 -4.89
CA PHE A 40 9.19 6.18 -4.92
C PHE A 40 8.48 5.48 -6.10
N GLY A 41 7.73 6.23 -6.91
CA GLY A 41 6.94 5.67 -8.00
C GLY A 41 5.68 4.95 -7.54
N LEU A 42 5.16 5.26 -6.34
CA LEU A 42 3.88 4.74 -5.88
C LEU A 42 2.73 5.62 -6.39
N ASP A 43 1.88 5.04 -7.22
CA ASP A 43 0.66 5.65 -7.75
C ASP A 43 -0.36 4.55 -8.09
N GLU A 44 -1.53 4.93 -8.58
CA GLU A 44 -2.54 3.99 -9.09
C GLU A 44 -1.98 3.11 -10.21
N GLY A 45 -2.34 1.81 -10.20
CA GLY A 45 -1.88 0.82 -11.16
C GLY A 45 -0.51 0.19 -10.85
N VAL A 46 0.19 0.67 -9.82
CA VAL A 46 1.51 0.14 -9.44
C VAL A 46 1.36 -1.19 -8.69
N GLU A 47 2.16 -2.19 -9.06
CA GLU A 47 2.26 -3.44 -8.31
C GLU A 47 3.10 -3.24 -7.05
N VAL A 48 2.56 -3.70 -5.92
CA VAL A 48 3.20 -3.67 -4.61
C VAL A 48 3.00 -4.98 -3.87
N GLU A 49 3.86 -5.24 -2.90
CA GLU A 49 3.73 -6.40 -2.01
C GLU A 49 4.00 -5.99 -0.57
N LEU A 50 3.05 -6.24 0.31
CA LEU A 50 3.26 -6.06 1.75
C LEU A 50 4.22 -7.15 2.25
N LEU A 51 5.43 -6.76 2.66
CA LEU A 51 6.42 -7.69 3.20
C LEU A 51 6.21 -7.96 4.67
N GLN A 52 5.87 -6.91 5.44
CA GLN A 52 5.62 -7.00 6.87
C GLN A 52 4.45 -6.08 7.25
N PRO A 53 3.36 -6.62 7.84
CA PRO A 53 2.25 -5.80 8.31
C PRO A 53 2.65 -5.02 9.57
N SER A 54 1.83 -4.04 9.94
CA SER A 54 1.95 -3.39 11.25
C SER A 54 1.74 -4.43 12.36
N GLY A 55 2.53 -4.33 13.43
CA GLY A 55 2.35 -5.15 14.62
C GLY A 55 1.03 -4.86 15.34
N TRP A 56 0.61 -5.79 16.21
CA TRP A 56 -0.60 -5.66 17.02
C TRP A 56 -0.55 -4.47 18.00
N LEU A 57 0.65 -4.13 18.50
CA LEU A 57 0.90 -2.94 19.32
C LEU A 57 1.10 -1.66 18.46
N GLY A 58 0.74 -1.71 17.19
CA GLY A 58 1.12 -0.71 16.18
C GLY A 58 2.54 -0.94 15.65
N GLY A 59 2.98 -0.03 14.79
CA GLY A 59 4.31 -0.06 14.20
C GLY A 59 4.32 0.31 12.72
N PRO A 60 5.51 0.38 12.13
CA PRO A 60 5.63 0.58 10.70
C PRO A 60 5.36 -0.73 9.95
N MET A 61 5.07 -0.59 8.67
CA MET A 61 4.90 -1.68 7.72
C MET A 61 6.03 -1.63 6.69
N SER A 62 6.42 -2.78 6.16
CA SER A 62 7.40 -2.87 5.08
C SER A 62 6.69 -3.21 3.78
N LEU A 63 6.82 -2.34 2.78
CA LEU A 63 6.20 -2.47 1.47
C LEU A 63 7.28 -2.60 0.40
N ARG A 64 7.12 -3.56 -0.51
CA ARG A 64 7.91 -3.63 -1.73
C ARG A 64 7.21 -2.88 -2.85
N ILE A 65 7.93 -1.97 -3.50
CA ILE A 65 7.50 -1.21 -4.68
C ILE A 65 8.50 -1.52 -5.79
N GLY A 66 8.10 -2.31 -6.79
CA GLY A 66 9.03 -2.88 -7.76
C GLY A 66 10.17 -3.66 -7.07
N ARG A 67 11.40 -3.09 -7.12
CA ARG A 67 12.60 -3.65 -6.47
C ARG A 67 13.00 -2.97 -5.15
N MET A 68 12.27 -1.92 -4.76
CA MET A 68 12.57 -1.14 -3.56
C MET A 68 11.77 -1.68 -2.38
N THR A 69 12.38 -1.69 -1.21
CA THR A 69 11.67 -1.92 0.05
C THR A 69 11.61 -0.62 0.82
N VAL A 70 10.40 -0.15 1.12
CA VAL A 70 10.15 1.07 1.87
C VAL A 70 9.43 0.74 3.17
N VAL A 71 9.76 1.48 4.22
CA VAL A 71 9.09 1.38 5.51
C VAL A 71 8.16 2.56 5.67
N LEU A 72 6.88 2.30 5.95
CA LEU A 72 5.84 3.31 6.05
C LEU A 72 5.04 3.17 7.34
N ARG A 73 4.57 4.29 7.88
CA ARG A 73 3.71 4.29 9.07
C ARG A 73 2.34 3.72 8.70
N LYS A 74 1.64 3.12 9.66
CA LYS A 74 0.31 2.53 9.44
C LYS A 74 -0.67 3.50 8.78
N HIS A 75 -0.70 4.78 9.19
CA HIS A 75 -1.62 5.78 8.62
C HIS A 75 -1.41 6.03 7.12
N ILE A 76 -0.19 5.85 6.61
CA ILE A 76 0.10 5.91 5.18
C ILE A 76 -0.50 4.68 4.49
N GLY A 77 -0.36 3.50 5.08
CA GLY A 77 -0.98 2.27 4.59
C GLY A 77 -2.50 2.31 4.59
N ASP A 78 -3.12 2.95 5.58
CA ASP A 78 -4.57 3.15 5.65
C ASP A 78 -5.11 4.05 4.53
N ALA A 79 -4.25 4.84 3.88
CA ALA A 79 -4.60 5.71 2.75
C ALA A 79 -4.36 5.05 1.38
N ILE A 80 -3.75 3.88 1.33
CA ILE A 80 -3.42 3.16 0.08
C ILE A 80 -4.40 2.01 -0.08
N HIS A 81 -5.18 2.03 -1.15
CA HIS A 81 -6.11 0.97 -1.51
C HIS A 81 -5.49 0.05 -2.54
N VAL A 82 -5.70 -1.25 -2.39
CA VAL A 82 -5.14 -2.28 -3.26
C VAL A 82 -6.17 -3.34 -3.63
N THR A 83 -5.95 -3.95 -4.78
CA THR A 83 -6.71 -5.10 -5.29
C THR A 83 -5.75 -6.27 -5.52
N GLN A 84 -6.08 -7.46 -5.00
CA GLN A 84 -5.26 -8.67 -5.23
C GLN A 84 -5.53 -9.25 -6.62
N ALA A 85 -4.48 -9.69 -7.32
CA ALA A 85 -4.67 -10.57 -8.46
C ALA A 85 -5.23 -11.91 -7.92
N GLY A 86 -6.42 -12.29 -8.39
CA GLY A 86 -7.07 -13.55 -8.01
C GLY A 86 -6.39 -14.77 -8.60
#